data_AF-A0A1S8CYR7-F1
#
_entry.id   AF-A0A1S8CYR7-F1
#
_cell.length_a   1.000
_cell.length_b   1.000
_cell.length_c   1.000
_cell.angle_alpha   90.00
_cell.angle_beta   90.00
_cell.angle_gamma   90.00
#
_symmetry.space_group_name_H-M   'P 1'
#
loop_
_entity.id
_entity.type
_entity.pdbx_description
1 polymer ?
#
loop_
_entity_poly.entity_id
_entity_poly.type
_entity_poly.pdbx_seq_one_letter_code
_entity_poly.pdbx_strand_id
1 'polypeptide(L)'
;MDIPYTNQPWLSFKQPLVQELAFSIASPSLLADWPVSLVSGPKKGLLPAQGLTPELKLPDHHFWQLQFANYLPRLLQLDTNPLPLEQHMLSLRSTRLGIRFEHLLAFWLQDNAYHPFTLLGQGIKRMDGQRTIGEIDFLIFNQDTRQTEHWEVAIKFYLGEGNLQAEHWLGPNRRDSLDRKLKHLYQHQFDVTHAKQHTIDLRRAIVKGRLFYPAGAAMCFPSWTAPQHLTGFWGEIVPVAPPGFTWRYASRQEWMVAKPDGLTTKPLSGHSIIQNPVYWRSGLYLLLDAENKVILHYMLRITDKMHKSLNNDNTLKPNPNAADIFNQISII
;
A
#
# COMPACT_ATOMS: atom_id res chain seq x y z
N MET A 1 -26.78 10.61 -1.91
CA MET A 1 -26.25 10.51 -0.55
C MET A 1 -24.80 10.91 -0.66
N ASP A 2 -24.50 12.16 -0.32
CA ASP A 2 -23.16 12.72 -0.53
C ASP A 2 -22.22 12.14 0.53
N ILE A 3 -21.23 11.37 0.11
CA ILE A 3 -20.14 10.93 0.99
C ILE A 3 -19.31 12.19 1.27
N PRO A 4 -19.16 12.62 2.53
CA PRO A 4 -18.34 13.79 2.84
C PRO A 4 -16.93 13.57 2.28
N TYR A 5 -16.32 14.62 1.74
CA TYR A 5 -14.91 14.64 1.35
C TYR A 5 -14.05 14.41 2.61
N THR A 6 -13.82 13.13 2.91
CA THR A 6 -12.89 12.70 3.95
C THR A 6 -11.57 12.35 3.28
N ASN A 7 -10.45 12.48 4.01
CA ASN A 7 -9.14 12.09 3.50
C ASN A 7 -9.02 10.56 3.28
N GLN A 8 -10.01 9.78 3.70
CA GLN A 8 -10.06 8.32 3.58
C GLN A 8 -11.47 7.86 3.22
N PRO A 9 -11.97 8.19 2.01
CA PRO A 9 -13.37 7.96 1.63
C PRO A 9 -13.74 6.48 1.58
N TRP A 10 -12.77 5.57 1.50
CA TRP A 10 -13.03 4.14 1.57
C TRP A 10 -13.56 3.67 2.93
N LEU A 11 -13.40 4.44 4.00
CA LEU A 11 -13.92 4.08 5.33
C LEU A 11 -15.41 4.36 5.50
N SER A 12 -16.07 5.03 4.54
CA SER A 12 -17.51 5.29 4.62
C SER A 12 -18.39 4.10 4.22
N PHE A 13 -17.80 3.08 3.59
CA PHE A 13 -18.51 1.87 3.15
C PHE A 13 -18.65 0.88 4.32
N LYS A 14 -19.74 0.12 4.34
CA LYS A 14 -20.04 -0.86 5.41
C LYS A 14 -19.36 -2.20 5.16
N GLN A 15 -19.28 -2.64 3.91
CA GLN A 15 -18.73 -3.95 3.54
C GLN A 15 -17.19 -3.89 3.50
N PRO A 16 -16.47 -4.71 4.28
CA PRO A 16 -15.00 -4.66 4.32
C PRO A 16 -14.36 -4.84 2.94
N LEU A 17 -14.94 -5.68 2.09
CA LEU A 17 -14.42 -5.91 0.73
C LEU A 17 -14.60 -4.69 -0.19
N VAL A 18 -15.70 -3.96 -0.01
CA VAL A 18 -15.95 -2.70 -0.74
C VAL A 18 -15.03 -1.60 -0.24
N GLN A 19 -14.73 -1.56 1.07
CA GLN A 19 -13.70 -0.65 1.59
C GLN A 19 -12.33 -0.94 0.96
N GLU A 20 -11.94 -2.21 0.79
CA GLU A 20 -10.67 -2.57 0.14
C GLU A 20 -10.64 -2.20 -1.36
N LEU A 21 -11.75 -2.38 -2.08
CA LEU A 21 -11.88 -1.94 -3.47
C LEU A 21 -11.81 -0.41 -3.58
N ALA A 22 -12.58 0.29 -2.74
CA ALA A 22 -12.57 1.75 -2.67
C ALA A 22 -11.19 2.28 -2.29
N PHE A 23 -10.47 1.63 -1.36
CA PHE A 23 -9.08 1.95 -1.04
C PHE A 23 -8.20 1.81 -2.28
N SER A 24 -8.38 0.72 -3.05
CA SER A 24 -7.54 0.45 -4.21
C SER A 24 -7.65 1.55 -5.28
N ILE A 25 -8.83 2.17 -5.41
CA ILE A 25 -9.09 3.26 -6.37
C ILE A 25 -8.78 4.63 -5.76
N ALA A 26 -9.22 4.91 -4.54
CA ALA A 26 -9.18 6.24 -3.93
C ALA A 26 -7.92 6.55 -3.14
N SER A 27 -7.17 5.54 -2.68
CA SER A 27 -5.96 5.82 -1.89
C SER A 27 -4.91 6.54 -2.75
N PRO A 28 -4.18 7.49 -2.17
CA PRO A 28 -3.18 8.27 -2.88
C PRO A 28 -2.00 7.41 -3.30
N SER A 29 -1.35 7.81 -4.40
CA SER A 29 -0.05 7.26 -4.79
C SER A 29 1.00 7.54 -3.70
N LEU A 30 2.03 6.68 -3.60
CA LEU A 30 3.18 6.93 -2.74
C LEU A 30 4.13 7.99 -3.31
N LEU A 31 4.22 8.05 -4.65
CA LEU A 31 5.20 8.85 -5.38
C LEU A 31 4.49 9.97 -6.13
N ALA A 32 4.99 11.19 -6.01
CA ALA A 32 4.74 12.27 -6.96
C ALA A 32 5.86 12.37 -8.01
N ASP A 33 7.07 11.94 -7.66
CA ASP A 33 8.22 11.95 -8.56
C ASP A 33 9.16 10.77 -8.28
N TRP A 34 10.15 10.57 -9.14
CA TRP A 34 11.21 9.60 -8.97
C TRP A 34 12.29 10.15 -8.03
N PRO A 35 12.70 9.41 -6.98
CA PRO A 35 13.77 9.85 -6.09
C PRO A 35 15.07 10.17 -6.84
N VAL A 36 15.68 11.32 -6.55
CA VAL A 36 16.92 11.80 -7.21
C VAL A 36 18.07 10.79 -7.12
N SER A 37 18.17 10.04 -6.02
CA SER A 37 19.21 9.02 -5.86
C SER A 37 19.12 7.88 -6.90
N LEU A 38 17.95 7.68 -7.50
CA LEU A 38 17.74 6.75 -8.62
C LEU A 38 18.12 7.37 -9.98
N VAL A 39 18.07 8.70 -10.07
CA VAL A 39 18.35 9.46 -11.30
C VAL A 39 19.85 9.78 -11.43
N SER A 40 20.53 10.08 -10.33
CA SER A 40 21.89 10.69 -10.33
C SER A 40 23.01 9.81 -9.77
N GLY A 41 22.79 8.51 -9.53
CA GLY A 41 23.78 7.61 -8.93
C GLY A 41 25.04 7.34 -9.80
N PRO A 42 26.15 6.86 -9.20
CA PRO A 42 27.45 6.66 -9.86
C PRO A 42 27.43 5.61 -10.99
N LYS A 43 26.38 4.77 -11.04
CA LYS A 43 26.00 4.03 -12.25
C LYS A 43 25.11 4.95 -13.09
N LYS A 44 25.75 5.83 -13.88
CA LYS A 44 25.09 6.77 -14.82
C LYS A 44 23.93 6.09 -15.58
N GLY A 45 22.78 6.76 -15.65
CA GLY A 45 21.81 6.58 -16.75
C GLY A 45 20.52 5.82 -16.47
N LEU A 46 20.00 5.83 -15.24
CA LEU A 46 18.86 4.96 -14.90
C LEU A 46 17.47 5.58 -14.93
N LEU A 47 17.27 6.86 -15.18
CA LEU A 47 15.94 7.43 -15.38
C LEU A 47 16.08 8.82 -16.01
N PRO A 48 15.87 9.02 -17.32
CA PRO A 48 15.36 10.29 -17.79
C PRO A 48 13.88 10.30 -17.42
N ALA A 49 13.50 11.05 -16.38
CA ALA A 49 12.09 11.41 -16.19
C ALA A 49 11.54 12.17 -17.44
N GLN A 50 12.42 12.59 -18.34
CA GLN A 50 12.12 13.27 -19.60
C GLN A 50 12.77 12.51 -20.78
N GLY A 51 11.96 12.06 -21.74
CA GLY A 51 12.46 11.48 -23.01
C GLY A 51 12.41 9.95 -23.12
N LEU A 52 11.72 9.25 -22.21
CA LEU A 52 11.40 7.83 -22.42
C LEU A 52 10.34 7.68 -23.52
N THR A 53 10.59 6.77 -24.44
CA THR A 53 9.62 6.32 -25.43
C THR A 53 9.41 4.83 -25.27
N PRO A 54 8.18 4.36 -25.01
CA PRO A 54 6.99 5.05 -24.49
C PRO A 54 7.18 5.87 -23.21
N GLU A 55 6.37 6.92 -23.04
CA GLU A 55 6.34 7.79 -21.86
C GLU A 55 5.99 6.99 -20.60
N LEU A 56 6.61 7.31 -19.46
CA LEU A 56 6.32 6.71 -18.15
C LEU A 56 5.69 7.73 -17.20
N LYS A 57 4.45 7.49 -16.77
CA LYS A 57 3.70 8.37 -15.85
C LYS A 57 3.52 7.78 -14.45
N LEU A 58 3.57 8.66 -13.46
CA LEU A 58 3.07 8.43 -12.11
C LEU A 58 1.69 9.09 -12.00
N PRO A 59 0.61 8.35 -11.65
CA PRO A 59 -0.69 8.96 -11.48
C PRO A 59 -0.72 9.87 -10.27
N ASP A 60 -1.16 11.10 -10.48
CA ASP A 60 -1.33 12.08 -9.44
C ASP A 60 -2.65 11.88 -8.66
N HIS A 61 -2.87 12.77 -7.69
CA HIS A 61 -4.08 12.77 -6.88
C HIS A 61 -5.35 13.02 -7.70
N HIS A 62 -5.29 13.89 -8.70
CA HIS A 62 -6.45 14.25 -9.51
C HIS A 62 -6.94 13.05 -10.35
N PHE A 63 -6.01 12.28 -10.93
CA PHE A 63 -6.32 11.04 -11.63
C PHE A 63 -7.18 10.11 -10.76
N TRP A 64 -6.74 9.83 -9.53
CA TRP A 64 -7.46 8.92 -8.63
C TRP A 64 -8.77 9.50 -8.10
N GLN A 65 -8.84 10.80 -7.85
CA GLN A 65 -10.10 11.47 -7.50
C GLN A 65 -11.15 11.30 -8.60
N LEU A 66 -10.76 11.49 -9.86
CA LEU A 66 -11.66 11.29 -11.00
C LEU A 66 -12.13 9.83 -11.09
N GLN A 67 -11.20 8.86 -11.00
CA GLN A 67 -11.57 7.44 -11.05
C GLN A 67 -12.48 7.03 -9.90
N PHE A 68 -12.23 7.53 -8.69
CA PHE A 68 -13.08 7.26 -7.54
C PHE A 68 -14.46 7.89 -7.70
N ALA A 69 -14.54 9.16 -8.12
CA ALA A 69 -15.81 9.85 -8.33
C ALA A 69 -16.67 9.14 -9.39
N ASN A 70 -16.07 8.73 -10.50
CA ASN A 70 -16.80 8.01 -11.56
C ASN A 70 -17.27 6.63 -11.09
N TYR A 71 -16.48 5.94 -10.25
CA TYR A 71 -16.83 4.60 -9.75
C TYR A 71 -17.70 4.62 -8.49
N LEU A 72 -17.93 5.78 -7.88
CA LEU A 72 -18.69 5.93 -6.63
C LEU A 72 -20.10 5.32 -6.69
N PRO A 73 -20.91 5.51 -7.76
CA PRO A 73 -22.22 4.87 -7.87
C PRO A 73 -22.12 3.33 -7.83
N ARG A 74 -21.07 2.76 -8.45
CA ARG A 74 -20.82 1.33 -8.44
C ARG A 74 -20.42 0.83 -7.05
N LEU A 75 -19.57 1.57 -6.34
CA LEU A 75 -19.20 1.24 -4.96
C LEU A 75 -20.42 1.24 -4.03
N LEU A 76 -21.33 2.22 -4.16
CA LEU A 76 -22.57 2.26 -3.38
C LEU A 76 -23.50 1.06 -3.66
N GLN A 77 -23.59 0.63 -4.93
CA GLN A 77 -24.32 -0.58 -5.30
C GLN A 77 -23.69 -1.82 -4.67
N LEU A 78 -22.37 -1.95 -4.74
CA LEU A 78 -21.63 -3.08 -4.16
C LEU A 78 -21.71 -3.09 -2.62
N ASP A 79 -21.78 -1.92 -1.98
CA ASP A 79 -21.93 -1.85 -0.53
C ASP A 79 -23.31 -2.34 -0.06
N THR A 80 -24.31 -2.25 -0.94
CA THR A 80 -25.65 -2.80 -0.72
C THR A 80 -25.73 -4.28 -1.11
N ASN A 81 -25.06 -4.70 -2.18
CA ASN A 81 -25.01 -6.07 -2.68
C ASN A 81 -23.58 -6.45 -3.10
N PRO A 82 -22.76 -6.99 -2.19
CA PRO A 82 -21.34 -7.25 -2.44
C PRO A 82 -21.10 -8.51 -3.27
N LEU A 83 -22.14 -9.29 -3.58
CA LEU A 83 -22.02 -10.61 -4.21
C LEU A 83 -21.15 -10.62 -5.49
N PRO A 84 -21.25 -9.66 -6.43
CA PRO A 84 -20.39 -9.67 -7.62
C PRO A 84 -18.90 -9.55 -7.28
N LEU A 85 -18.57 -8.70 -6.30
CA LEU A 85 -17.20 -8.50 -5.85
C LEU A 85 -16.70 -9.71 -5.05
N GLU A 86 -17.55 -10.30 -4.20
CA GLU A 86 -17.22 -11.53 -3.48
C GLU A 86 -16.91 -12.68 -4.44
N GLN A 87 -17.77 -12.91 -5.43
CA GLN A 87 -17.60 -13.95 -6.44
C GLN A 87 -16.30 -13.79 -7.23
N HIS A 88 -15.98 -12.57 -7.63
CA HIS A 88 -14.68 -12.26 -8.24
C HIS A 88 -13.54 -12.70 -7.32
N MET A 89 -13.57 -12.27 -6.07
CA MET A 89 -12.50 -12.52 -5.10
C MET A 89 -12.37 -14.00 -4.68
N LEU A 90 -13.37 -14.86 -4.89
CA LEU A 90 -13.27 -16.30 -4.66
C LEU A 90 -12.29 -17.00 -5.63
N SER A 91 -12.04 -16.42 -6.81
CA SER A 91 -11.07 -16.97 -7.76
C SER A 91 -9.61 -16.78 -7.31
N LEU A 92 -9.38 -15.87 -6.36
CA LEU A 92 -8.04 -15.55 -5.85
C LEU A 92 -7.53 -16.64 -4.90
N ARG A 93 -6.51 -17.38 -5.33
CA ARG A 93 -5.90 -18.46 -4.53
C ARG A 93 -4.79 -18.00 -3.57
N SER A 94 -4.35 -16.73 -3.67
CA SER A 94 -3.22 -16.21 -2.90
C SER A 94 -3.66 -15.28 -1.79
N THR A 95 -3.04 -15.42 -0.61
CA THR A 95 -3.20 -14.48 0.51
C THR A 95 -2.22 -13.31 0.45
N ARG A 96 -1.36 -13.25 -0.58
CA ARG A 96 -0.37 -12.18 -0.75
C ARG A 96 -1.08 -10.86 -1.05
N LEU A 97 -0.80 -9.85 -0.23
CA LEU A 97 -1.45 -8.55 -0.32
C LEU A 97 -1.31 -7.87 -1.70
N GLY A 98 -0.14 -7.99 -2.33
CA GLY A 98 0.09 -7.45 -3.68
C GLY A 98 -0.85 -8.04 -4.74
N ILE A 99 -1.03 -9.37 -4.72
CA ILE A 99 -1.92 -10.04 -5.67
C ILE A 99 -3.38 -9.70 -5.37
N ARG A 100 -3.73 -9.58 -4.08
CA ARG A 100 -5.08 -9.14 -3.69
C ARG A 100 -5.39 -7.73 -4.20
N PHE A 101 -4.44 -6.80 -4.08
CA PHE A 101 -4.57 -5.43 -4.60
C PHE A 101 -4.72 -5.40 -6.12
N GLU A 102 -3.89 -6.16 -6.85
CA GLU A 102 -4.03 -6.32 -8.30
C GLU A 102 -5.41 -6.89 -8.66
N HIS A 103 -5.87 -7.92 -7.95
CA HIS A 103 -7.16 -8.55 -8.21
C HIS A 103 -8.37 -7.62 -7.98
N LEU A 104 -8.27 -6.71 -7.00
CA LEU A 104 -9.26 -5.65 -6.77
C LEU A 104 -9.23 -4.61 -7.90
N LEU A 105 -8.05 -4.19 -8.35
CA LEU A 105 -7.92 -3.30 -9.51
C LEU A 105 -8.45 -3.95 -10.79
N ALA A 106 -8.24 -5.26 -10.97
CA ALA A 106 -8.79 -6.00 -12.10
C ALA A 106 -10.32 -5.99 -12.11
N PHE A 107 -10.97 -6.13 -10.95
CA PHE A 107 -12.42 -6.01 -10.83
C PHE A 107 -12.91 -4.65 -11.32
N TRP A 108 -12.26 -3.58 -10.84
CA TRP A 108 -12.57 -2.22 -11.25
C TRP A 108 -12.37 -2.05 -12.77
N LEU A 109 -11.21 -2.46 -13.30
CA LEU A 109 -10.85 -2.34 -14.73
C LEU A 109 -11.76 -3.11 -15.69
N GLN A 110 -12.48 -4.13 -15.22
CA GLN A 110 -13.45 -4.89 -16.01
C GLN A 110 -14.81 -4.18 -16.12
N ASP A 111 -15.10 -3.25 -15.21
CA ASP A 111 -16.34 -2.47 -15.16
C ASP A 111 -16.24 -1.23 -16.09
N ASN A 112 -16.11 -1.47 -17.41
CA ASN A 112 -15.89 -0.44 -18.44
C ASN A 112 -16.93 0.71 -18.48
N ALA A 113 -18.08 0.56 -17.82
CA ALA A 113 -19.12 1.58 -17.79
C ALA A 113 -18.77 2.82 -16.95
N TYR A 114 -17.70 2.77 -16.15
CA TYR A 114 -17.39 3.81 -15.16
C TYR A 114 -16.03 4.49 -15.38
N HIS A 115 -15.29 4.12 -16.41
CA HIS A 115 -13.98 4.70 -16.74
C HIS A 115 -13.62 4.47 -18.21
N PRO A 116 -12.70 5.24 -18.80
CA PRO A 116 -12.35 5.12 -20.22
C PRO A 116 -11.44 3.93 -20.55
N PHE A 117 -11.03 3.13 -19.56
CA PHE A 117 -10.09 2.03 -19.74
C PHE A 117 -10.80 0.76 -20.21
N THR A 118 -10.28 0.15 -21.28
CA THR A 118 -10.63 -1.21 -21.71
C THR A 118 -9.49 -2.15 -21.35
N LEU A 119 -9.74 -3.16 -20.52
CA LEU A 119 -8.75 -4.17 -20.18
C LEU A 119 -8.47 -5.12 -21.37
N LEU A 120 -7.26 -5.06 -21.94
CA LEU A 120 -6.80 -5.94 -23.03
C LEU A 120 -6.13 -7.22 -22.51
N GLY A 121 -5.63 -7.19 -21.28
CA GLY A 121 -5.09 -8.36 -20.59
C GLY A 121 -4.55 -8.05 -19.21
N GLN A 122 -4.54 -9.06 -18.36
CA GLN A 122 -3.98 -9.03 -17.02
C GLN A 122 -2.96 -10.16 -16.89
N GLY A 123 -1.88 -9.94 -16.15
CA GLY A 123 -0.88 -10.97 -15.83
C GLY A 123 -0.25 -11.58 -17.09
N ILE A 124 0.09 -10.73 -18.07
CA ILE A 124 0.59 -11.18 -19.36
C ILE A 124 2.05 -11.57 -19.20
N LYS A 125 2.29 -12.88 -19.11
CA LYS A 125 3.64 -13.45 -19.01
C LYS A 125 4.44 -13.14 -20.27
N ARG A 126 5.65 -12.65 -20.06
CA ARG A 126 6.66 -12.44 -21.11
C ARG A 126 7.64 -13.59 -21.09
N MET A 127 7.78 -14.25 -22.24
CA MET A 127 8.62 -15.44 -22.40
C MET A 127 9.78 -15.12 -23.36
N ASP A 128 10.98 -15.56 -22.99
CA ASP A 128 12.14 -15.71 -23.88
C ASP A 128 12.39 -17.21 -24.02
N GLY A 129 11.92 -17.78 -25.14
CA GLY A 129 11.78 -19.22 -25.29
C GLY A 129 10.92 -19.84 -24.17
N GLN A 130 11.51 -20.69 -23.34
CA GLN A 130 10.83 -21.33 -22.20
C GLN A 130 10.97 -20.55 -20.88
N ARG A 131 11.76 -19.46 -20.86
CA ARG A 131 12.05 -18.70 -19.65
C ARG A 131 11.08 -17.52 -19.53
N THR A 132 10.39 -17.40 -18.40
CA THR A 132 9.67 -16.16 -18.09
C THR A 132 10.68 -15.07 -17.75
N ILE A 133 10.70 -13.99 -18.54
CA ILE A 133 11.59 -12.83 -18.35
C ILE A 133 10.90 -11.68 -17.61
N GLY A 134 9.57 -11.72 -17.52
CA GLY A 134 8.78 -10.75 -16.78
C GLY A 134 7.29 -11.02 -16.96
N GLU A 135 6.49 -10.13 -16.38
CA GLU A 135 5.03 -10.14 -16.47
C GLU A 135 4.57 -8.68 -16.58
N ILE A 136 3.54 -8.44 -17.38
CA ILE A 136 2.83 -7.18 -17.43
C ILE A 136 1.58 -7.33 -16.58
N ASP A 137 1.44 -6.52 -15.53
CA ASP A 137 0.28 -6.59 -14.65
C ASP A 137 -1.01 -6.28 -15.41
N PHE A 138 -1.07 -5.15 -16.11
CA PHE A 138 -2.20 -4.80 -16.98
C PHE A 138 -1.78 -4.19 -18.31
N LEU A 139 -2.43 -4.65 -19.37
CA LEU A 139 -2.45 -4.02 -20.69
C LEU A 139 -3.84 -3.43 -20.91
N ILE A 140 -3.89 -2.12 -21.15
CA ILE A 140 -5.13 -1.34 -21.18
C ILE A 140 -5.19 -0.55 -22.48
N PHE A 141 -6.38 -0.37 -23.03
CA PHE A 141 -6.63 0.63 -24.05
C PHE A 141 -7.42 1.78 -23.44
N ASN A 142 -6.85 2.97 -23.44
CA ASN A 142 -7.51 4.18 -22.97
C ASN A 142 -8.33 4.79 -24.11
N GLN A 143 -9.65 4.79 -23.97
CA GLN A 143 -10.56 5.24 -25.02
C GLN A 143 -10.49 6.76 -25.24
N ASP A 144 -10.20 7.54 -24.21
CA ASP A 144 -10.11 9.00 -24.28
C ASP A 144 -8.87 9.45 -25.04
N THR A 145 -7.71 8.84 -24.73
CA THR A 145 -6.43 9.21 -25.36
C THR A 145 -6.11 8.39 -26.60
N ARG A 146 -6.84 7.30 -26.84
CA ARG A 146 -6.60 6.31 -27.90
C ARG A 146 -5.23 5.62 -27.80
N GLN A 147 -4.68 5.55 -26.59
CA GLN A 147 -3.38 4.94 -26.32
C GLN A 147 -3.52 3.55 -25.71
N THR A 148 -2.62 2.65 -26.11
CA THR A 148 -2.39 1.41 -25.38
C THR A 148 -1.44 1.70 -24.23
N GLU A 149 -1.90 1.42 -23.02
CA GLU A 149 -1.17 1.68 -21.79
C GLU A 149 -0.72 0.36 -21.13
N HIS A 150 0.53 0.33 -20.66
CA HIS A 150 1.06 -0.73 -19.81
C HIS A 150 1.11 -0.23 -18.36
N TRP A 151 0.34 -0.85 -17.47
CA TRP A 151 0.35 -0.50 -16.06
C TRP A 151 1.09 -1.55 -15.26
N GLU A 152 1.95 -1.08 -14.36
CA GLU A 152 2.57 -1.85 -13.29
C GLU A 152 2.01 -1.37 -11.96
N VAL A 153 1.51 -2.30 -11.15
CA VAL A 153 0.83 -1.99 -9.90
C VAL A 153 1.58 -2.58 -8.71
N ALA A 154 1.64 -1.83 -7.63
CA ALA A 154 2.22 -2.31 -6.39
C ALA A 154 1.54 -1.65 -5.20
N ILE A 155 1.34 -2.45 -4.15
CA ILE A 155 1.05 -1.92 -2.83
C ILE A 155 2.21 -2.19 -1.89
N LYS A 156 2.74 -1.14 -1.26
CA LYS A 156 3.98 -1.18 -0.50
C LYS A 156 3.90 -0.40 0.81
N PHE A 157 4.64 -0.91 1.78
CA PHE A 157 4.65 -0.41 3.15
C PHE A 157 6.10 -0.34 3.58
N TYR A 158 6.62 0.87 3.64
CA TYR A 158 8.04 1.13 3.88
C TYR A 158 8.21 2.03 5.08
N LEU A 159 9.16 1.69 5.94
CA LEU A 159 9.60 2.56 7.02
C LEU A 159 10.92 3.23 6.63
N GLY A 160 11.01 4.54 6.82
CA GLY A 160 12.19 5.34 6.48
C GLY A 160 13.18 5.37 7.65
N GLU A 161 14.40 4.92 7.42
CA GLU A 161 15.52 5.03 8.36
C GLU A 161 16.47 6.19 8.02
N GLY A 162 17.28 6.58 8.99
CA GLY A 162 18.37 7.54 8.80
C GLY A 162 17.88 8.88 8.27
N ASN A 163 18.41 9.29 7.13
CA ASN A 163 18.13 10.56 6.47
C ASN A 163 16.97 10.52 5.47
N LEU A 164 16.14 9.46 5.49
CA LEU A 164 14.95 9.31 4.64
C LEU A 164 15.23 9.33 3.11
N GLN A 165 16.45 9.02 2.70
CA GLN A 165 16.80 8.76 1.30
C GLN A 165 16.14 7.46 0.82
N ALA A 166 15.90 7.34 -0.50
CA ALA A 166 15.13 6.24 -1.09
C ALA A 166 15.62 4.83 -0.70
N GLU A 167 16.94 4.67 -0.51
CA GLU A 167 17.60 3.41 -0.14
C GLU A 167 17.30 2.99 1.30
N HIS A 168 16.90 3.94 2.15
CA HIS A 168 16.61 3.72 3.56
C HIS A 168 15.11 3.50 3.84
N TRP A 169 14.29 3.42 2.80
CA TRP A 169 12.89 3.04 2.90
C TRP A 169 12.76 1.52 2.80
N LEU A 170 12.63 0.88 3.95
CA LEU A 170 12.71 -0.57 4.08
C LEU A 170 11.35 -1.18 4.40
N GLY A 171 11.08 -2.29 3.73
CA GLY A 171 9.88 -3.07 3.97
C GLY A 171 10.03 -3.93 5.21
N PRO A 172 8.99 -4.68 5.59
CA PRO A 172 9.06 -5.61 6.70
C PRO A 172 10.13 -6.68 6.52
N ASN A 173 10.44 -7.03 5.27
CA ASN A 173 11.65 -7.74 4.91
C ASN A 173 12.70 -6.72 4.47
N ARG A 174 13.89 -6.69 5.09
CA ARG A 174 15.00 -5.79 4.74
C ARG A 174 15.44 -5.88 3.28
N ARG A 175 15.17 -7.01 2.60
CA ARG A 175 15.44 -7.19 1.17
C ARG A 175 14.38 -6.56 0.27
N ASP A 176 13.26 -6.11 0.81
CA ASP A 176 12.29 -5.25 0.13
C ASP A 176 12.63 -3.81 0.52
N SER A 177 13.11 -3.02 -0.43
CA SER A 177 13.36 -1.59 -0.22
C SER A 177 12.78 -0.82 -1.38
N LEU A 178 12.37 0.42 -1.13
CA LEU A 178 11.78 1.28 -2.14
C LEU A 178 12.72 1.43 -3.33
N ASP A 179 13.99 1.74 -3.09
CA ASP A 179 14.99 1.89 -4.16
C ASP A 179 15.07 0.67 -5.08
N ARG A 180 15.05 -0.54 -4.51
CA ARG A 180 15.13 -1.79 -5.27
C ARG A 180 13.86 -2.02 -6.07
N LYS A 181 12.68 -1.74 -5.50
CA LYS A 181 11.40 -1.84 -6.24
C LYS A 181 11.34 -0.84 -7.39
N LEU A 182 11.75 0.41 -7.18
CA LEU A 182 11.74 1.44 -8.22
C LEU A 182 12.76 1.15 -9.33
N LYS A 183 13.98 0.72 -8.99
CA LYS A 183 14.96 0.22 -9.97
C LYS A 183 14.41 -0.94 -10.77
N HIS A 184 13.75 -1.91 -10.11
CA HIS A 184 13.20 -3.07 -10.79
C HIS A 184 12.05 -2.71 -11.75
N LEU A 185 11.11 -1.86 -11.31
CA LEU A 185 10.05 -1.32 -12.17
C LEU A 185 10.64 -0.72 -13.44
N TYR A 186 11.61 0.18 -13.27
CA TYR A 186 12.22 0.88 -14.38
C TYR A 186 13.02 -0.04 -15.31
N GLN A 187 13.95 -0.83 -14.76
CA GLN A 187 14.92 -1.60 -15.54
C GLN A 187 14.33 -2.83 -16.22
N HIS A 188 13.31 -3.44 -15.61
CA HIS A 188 12.85 -4.76 -16.03
C HIS A 188 11.39 -4.76 -16.48
N GLN A 189 10.53 -4.04 -15.76
CA GLN A 189 9.11 -4.06 -16.06
C GLN A 189 8.80 -3.11 -17.22
N PHE A 190 9.43 -1.93 -17.29
CA PHE A 190 9.17 -0.93 -18.33
C PHE A 190 10.05 -1.00 -19.59
N ASP A 191 10.92 -2.01 -19.72
CA ASP A 191 11.70 -2.26 -20.96
C ASP A 191 10.86 -2.91 -22.08
N VAL A 192 9.54 -2.70 -22.08
CA VAL A 192 8.59 -3.38 -22.96
C VAL A 192 7.90 -2.37 -23.86
N THR A 193 8.01 -2.57 -25.16
CA THR A 193 7.37 -1.72 -26.18
C THR A 193 6.18 -2.40 -26.85
N HIS A 194 6.03 -3.71 -26.70
CA HIS A 194 4.92 -4.48 -27.29
C HIS A 194 4.45 -5.58 -26.34
N ALA A 195 3.15 -5.85 -26.35
CA ALA A 195 2.54 -6.95 -25.63
C ALA A 195 1.38 -7.53 -26.43
N LYS A 196 1.36 -8.87 -26.58
CA LYS A 196 0.47 -9.54 -27.54
C LYS A 196 0.65 -8.91 -28.94
N GLN A 197 -0.44 -8.49 -29.59
CA GLN A 197 -0.44 -7.77 -30.87
C GLN A 197 -0.40 -6.23 -30.74
N HIS A 198 -0.27 -5.67 -29.54
CA HIS A 198 -0.36 -4.22 -29.32
C HIS A 198 1.01 -3.59 -29.09
N THR A 199 1.23 -2.44 -29.72
CA THR A 199 2.31 -1.53 -29.36
C THR A 199 1.90 -0.77 -28.11
N ILE A 200 2.80 -0.63 -27.14
CA ILE A 200 2.57 0.15 -25.93
C ILE A 200 2.92 1.61 -26.26
N ASP A 201 2.00 2.53 -26.00
CA ASP A 201 2.17 3.97 -26.27
C ASP A 201 2.51 4.75 -24.99
N LEU A 202 2.08 4.23 -23.83
CA LEU A 202 2.28 4.84 -22.53
C LEU A 202 2.48 3.77 -21.45
N ARG A 203 3.27 4.09 -20.44
CA ARG A 203 3.51 3.26 -19.26
C ARG A 203 3.07 4.00 -18.02
N ARG A 204 2.52 3.28 -17.06
CA ARG A 204 2.04 3.85 -15.79
C ARG A 204 2.52 3.01 -14.61
N ALA A 205 3.22 3.65 -13.68
CA ALA A 205 3.60 3.00 -12.43
C ALA A 205 2.66 3.44 -11.32
N ILE A 206 1.89 2.49 -10.78
CA ILE A 206 0.93 2.71 -9.70
C ILE A 206 1.50 2.09 -8.44
N VAL A 207 2.11 2.91 -7.60
CA VAL A 207 2.63 2.46 -6.31
C VAL A 207 1.80 3.10 -5.22
N LYS A 208 0.98 2.31 -4.53
CA LYS A 208 0.14 2.73 -3.39
C LYS A 208 0.63 2.10 -2.09
N GLY A 209 0.03 2.48 -0.97
CA GLY A 209 0.30 1.92 0.35
C GLY A 209 0.63 3.00 1.38
N ARG A 210 1.61 2.78 2.27
CA ARG A 210 1.89 3.69 3.39
C ARG A 210 3.39 3.83 3.68
N LEU A 211 3.83 5.06 3.95
CA LEU A 211 5.19 5.36 4.43
C LEU A 211 5.18 5.58 5.94
N PHE A 212 6.13 4.97 6.64
CA PHE A 212 6.26 5.10 8.09
C PHE A 212 7.51 5.91 8.44
N TYR A 213 7.34 6.95 9.24
CA TYR A 213 8.39 7.88 9.65
C TYR A 213 8.87 7.57 11.08
N PRO A 214 10.14 7.84 11.43
CA PRO A 214 10.62 7.58 12.79
C PRO A 214 9.79 8.29 13.84
N ALA A 215 9.30 7.56 14.84
CA ALA A 215 8.56 8.16 15.95
C ALA A 215 9.48 9.08 16.78
N GLY A 216 8.96 10.23 17.20
CA GLY A 216 9.70 11.22 17.99
C GLY A 216 10.63 12.13 17.20
N ALA A 217 10.73 11.97 15.87
CA ALA A 217 11.47 12.86 14.99
C ALA A 217 10.53 13.85 14.30
N ALA A 218 11.02 15.07 14.03
CA ALA A 218 10.29 16.02 13.19
C ALA A 218 10.02 15.42 11.80
N MET A 219 8.79 15.51 11.33
CA MET A 219 8.43 14.99 10.02
C MET A 219 9.05 15.87 8.92
N CYS A 220 9.92 15.26 8.13
CA CYS A 220 10.40 15.82 6.88
C CYS A 220 9.99 14.89 5.75
N PHE A 221 9.03 15.32 4.93
CA PHE A 221 8.59 14.54 3.78
C PHE A 221 9.59 14.68 2.63
N PRO A 222 10.13 13.57 2.09
CA PRO A 222 10.96 13.65 0.90
C PRO A 222 10.19 14.25 -0.28
N SER A 223 10.84 15.07 -1.10
CA SER A 223 10.19 15.82 -2.20
C SER A 223 9.56 14.93 -3.28
N TRP A 224 9.97 13.67 -3.39
CA TRP A 224 9.43 12.69 -4.34
C TRP A 224 8.15 12.00 -3.85
N THR A 225 7.78 12.16 -2.58
CA THR A 225 6.54 11.59 -2.04
C THR A 225 5.33 12.36 -2.53
N ALA A 226 4.22 11.67 -2.78
CA ALA A 226 2.98 12.37 -3.13
C ALA A 226 2.48 13.20 -1.94
N PRO A 227 2.01 14.45 -2.09
CA PRO A 227 1.66 15.29 -0.94
C PRO A 227 0.60 14.67 -0.01
N GLN A 228 -0.33 13.88 -0.56
CA GLN A 228 -1.40 13.22 0.20
C GLN A 228 -1.06 11.78 0.62
N HIS A 229 0.15 11.28 0.35
CA HIS A 229 0.50 9.87 0.62
C HIS A 229 0.16 9.47 2.06
N LEU A 230 -0.24 8.21 2.25
CA LEU A 230 -0.57 7.73 3.58
C LEU A 230 0.68 7.63 4.45
N THR A 231 0.61 8.18 5.66
CA THR A 231 1.71 8.21 6.62
C THR A 231 1.41 7.34 7.84
N GLY A 232 2.46 6.97 8.56
CA GLY A 232 2.41 6.36 9.89
C GLY A 232 3.73 6.59 10.61
N PHE A 233 3.86 6.06 11.82
CA PHE A 233 5.11 6.12 12.57
C PHE A 233 5.74 4.74 12.71
N TRP A 234 7.03 4.67 13.00
CA TRP A 234 7.68 3.41 13.34
C TRP A 234 8.67 3.58 14.49
N GLY A 235 8.96 2.48 15.18
CA GLY A 235 9.99 2.40 16.19
C GLY A 235 10.25 0.97 16.66
N GLU A 236 11.18 0.81 17.58
CA GLU A 236 11.59 -0.50 18.12
C GLU A 236 10.71 -0.98 19.28
N ILE A 237 9.94 -0.07 19.87
CA ILE A 237 9.02 -0.32 20.98
C ILE A 237 7.68 0.32 20.63
N VAL A 238 6.57 -0.35 20.94
CA VAL A 238 5.23 0.25 20.86
C VAL A 238 5.05 1.17 22.07
N PRO A 239 4.77 2.47 21.90
CA PRO A 239 4.62 3.39 23.03
C PRO A 239 3.38 3.02 23.86
N VAL A 240 3.36 3.42 25.12
CA VAL A 240 2.18 3.22 25.99
C VAL A 240 0.97 3.93 25.37
N ALA A 241 -0.16 3.24 25.26
CA ALA A 241 -1.39 3.87 24.80
C ALA A 241 -1.87 4.90 25.83
N PRO A 242 -2.25 6.13 25.41
CA PRO A 242 -2.87 7.09 26.32
C PRO A 242 -4.19 6.57 26.89
N PRO A 243 -4.67 7.13 28.01
CA PRO A 243 -5.99 6.80 28.55
C PRO A 243 -7.09 6.94 27.48
N GLY A 244 -7.94 5.93 27.35
CA GLY A 244 -9.01 5.89 26.34
C GLY A 244 -8.59 5.33 24.97
N PHE A 245 -7.31 4.99 24.78
CA PHE A 245 -6.82 4.39 23.53
C PHE A 245 -6.26 2.99 23.77
N THR A 246 -6.30 2.14 22.74
CA THR A 246 -5.75 0.78 22.79
C THR A 246 -4.95 0.45 21.54
N TRP A 247 -3.82 -0.24 21.72
CA TRP A 247 -3.05 -0.79 20.60
C TRP A 247 -3.62 -2.13 20.15
N ARG A 248 -3.70 -2.33 18.84
CA ARG A 248 -4.08 -3.61 18.23
C ARG A 248 -3.08 -4.00 17.14
N TYR A 249 -2.65 -5.25 17.13
CA TYR A 249 -1.87 -5.78 16.01
C TYR A 249 -2.76 -5.94 14.76
N ALA A 250 -2.29 -5.44 13.61
CA ALA A 250 -2.95 -5.61 12.32
C ALA A 250 -2.39 -6.82 11.57
N SER A 251 -3.26 -7.75 11.24
CA SER A 251 -2.92 -8.85 10.34
C SER A 251 -2.53 -8.32 8.96
N ARG A 252 -1.83 -9.11 8.15
CA ARG A 252 -1.38 -8.70 6.80
C ARG A 252 -2.51 -8.26 5.88
N GLN A 253 -3.72 -8.77 6.08
CA GLN A 253 -4.89 -8.40 5.27
C GLN A 253 -5.45 -7.01 5.65
N GLU A 254 -5.12 -6.52 6.85
CA GLU A 254 -5.61 -5.24 7.36
C GLU A 254 -4.67 -4.06 7.05
N TRP A 255 -3.59 -4.31 6.29
CA TRP A 255 -2.61 -3.27 5.98
C TRP A 255 -3.17 -2.22 5.01
N MET A 256 -4.13 -2.59 4.15
CA MET A 256 -4.88 -1.64 3.31
C MET A 256 -5.93 -0.89 4.13
N VAL A 257 -6.84 -1.66 4.72
CA VAL A 257 -7.97 -1.16 5.49
C VAL A 257 -8.09 -2.00 6.75
N ALA A 258 -8.14 -1.34 7.91
CA ALA A 258 -8.35 -2.01 9.17
C ALA A 258 -9.77 -2.59 9.24
N LYS A 259 -9.88 -3.83 9.73
CA LYS A 259 -11.19 -4.44 9.95
C LYS A 259 -11.74 -3.98 11.32
N PRO A 260 -13.05 -3.74 11.44
CA PRO A 260 -13.69 -3.57 12.74
C PRO A 260 -13.42 -4.78 13.62
N ASP A 261 -13.23 -4.57 14.92
CA ASP A 261 -13.03 -5.66 15.87
C ASP A 261 -14.26 -6.59 15.86
N GLY A 262 -14.04 -7.87 15.55
CA GLY A 262 -15.09 -8.89 15.44
C GLY A 262 -14.95 -9.88 14.28
N LEU A 263 -14.07 -9.62 13.30
CA LEU A 263 -13.83 -10.50 12.14
C LEU A 263 -12.50 -11.27 12.18
N THR A 264 -11.89 -11.44 13.36
CA THR A 264 -10.86 -12.47 13.55
C THR A 264 -11.51 -13.85 13.47
N THR A 265 -11.72 -14.34 12.25
CA THR A 265 -12.25 -15.67 12.00
C THR A 265 -11.24 -16.74 12.40
N LYS A 266 -11.68 -17.59 13.33
CA LYS A 266 -11.12 -18.85 13.86
C LYS A 266 -10.06 -18.72 14.97
N PRO A 267 -10.38 -19.22 16.19
CA PRO A 267 -9.36 -19.78 17.06
C PRO A 267 -8.65 -20.89 16.29
N LEU A 268 -7.33 -20.88 16.27
CA LEU A 268 -6.57 -22.08 15.91
C LEU A 268 -7.02 -23.18 16.87
N SER A 269 -7.75 -24.17 16.34
CA SER A 269 -8.08 -25.39 17.05
C SER A 269 -6.76 -26.10 17.37
N GLY A 270 -6.30 -25.95 18.61
CA GLY A 270 -5.07 -26.56 19.10
C GLY A 270 -4.41 -25.70 20.18
N HIS A 271 -4.87 -25.89 21.42
CA HIS A 271 -4.14 -25.65 22.66
C HIS A 271 -3.43 -24.29 22.82
N SER A 272 -4.13 -23.39 23.51
CA SER A 272 -3.66 -22.44 24.54
C SER A 272 -4.47 -21.16 24.40
N ILE A 273 -5.23 -20.82 25.44
CA ILE A 273 -5.83 -19.50 25.60
C ILE A 273 -4.64 -18.54 25.78
N ILE A 274 -4.18 -17.91 24.70
CA ILE A 274 -3.20 -16.83 24.81
C ILE A 274 -3.98 -15.58 25.24
N GLN A 275 -4.10 -15.41 26.55
CA GLN A 275 -4.71 -14.25 27.21
C GLN A 275 -3.82 -12.99 27.19
N ASN A 276 -2.65 -13.05 26.54
CA ASN A 276 -1.74 -11.91 26.42
C ASN A 276 -1.80 -11.33 25.00
N PRO A 277 -1.97 -10.01 24.83
CA PRO A 277 -1.84 -9.39 23.53
C PRO A 277 -0.45 -9.67 22.95
N VAL A 278 -0.41 -10.07 21.68
CA VAL A 278 0.81 -10.36 20.92
C VAL A 278 1.49 -9.04 20.53
N TYR A 279 1.88 -8.27 21.53
CA TYR A 279 2.90 -7.24 21.35
C TYR A 279 4.24 -7.95 21.07
N TRP A 280 5.22 -7.27 20.49
CA TRP A 280 6.58 -7.82 20.25
C TRP A 280 6.77 -8.69 18.99
N ARG A 281 6.00 -8.49 17.91
CA ARG A 281 6.36 -9.01 16.58
C ARG A 281 6.53 -7.87 15.59
N SER A 282 7.55 -7.95 14.75
CA SER A 282 7.73 -6.99 13.64
C SER A 282 6.46 -6.95 12.78
N GLY A 283 5.87 -5.76 12.61
CA GLY A 283 4.58 -5.64 11.93
C GLY A 283 3.88 -4.31 12.17
N LEU A 284 2.61 -4.26 11.78
CA LEU A 284 1.78 -3.07 11.88
C LEU A 284 0.88 -3.16 13.11
N TYR A 285 0.86 -2.09 13.89
CA TYR A 285 0.00 -1.87 15.04
C TYR A 285 -0.88 -0.65 14.77
N LEU A 286 -2.12 -0.71 15.24
CA LEU A 286 -3.12 0.34 15.08
C LEU A 286 -3.45 0.88 16.46
N LEU A 287 -3.39 2.20 16.63
CA LEU A 287 -3.92 2.86 17.83
C LEU A 287 -5.40 3.13 17.58
N LEU A 288 -6.24 2.60 18.44
CA LEU A 288 -7.69 2.72 18.40
C LEU A 288 -8.16 3.71 19.48
N ASP A 289 -9.15 4.53 19.17
CA ASP A 289 -9.89 5.32 20.18
C ASP A 289 -10.95 4.46 20.90
N ALA A 290 -11.74 5.09 21.77
CA ALA A 290 -12.80 4.44 22.54
C ALA A 290 -13.91 3.84 21.66
N GLU A 291 -14.08 4.35 20.44
CA GLU A 291 -15.02 3.88 19.42
C GLU A 291 -14.41 2.83 18.47
N ASN A 292 -13.20 2.33 18.78
CA ASN A 292 -12.43 1.39 17.96
C ASN A 292 -12.03 1.92 16.57
N LYS A 293 -12.03 3.23 16.37
CA LYS A 293 -11.58 3.86 15.13
C LYS A 293 -10.06 3.97 15.14
N VAL A 294 -9.43 3.65 14.01
CA VAL A 294 -7.99 3.78 13.84
C VAL A 294 -7.61 5.26 13.79
N ILE A 295 -6.81 5.69 14.77
CA ILE A 295 -6.24 7.03 14.84
C ILE A 295 -4.79 7.05 14.35
N LEU A 296 -4.04 5.97 14.58
CA LEU A 296 -2.63 5.91 14.23
C LEU A 296 -2.22 4.55 13.66
N HIS A 297 -1.32 4.59 12.66
CA HIS A 297 -0.65 3.40 12.14
C HIS A 297 0.81 3.42 12.62
N TYR A 298 1.23 2.38 13.32
CA TYR A 298 2.56 2.26 13.90
C TYR A 298 3.25 0.97 13.47
N MET A 299 4.39 1.07 12.78
CA MET A 299 5.18 -0.09 12.40
C MET A 299 6.21 -0.40 13.47
N LEU A 300 6.05 -1.54 14.15
CA LEU A 300 7.05 -2.06 15.08
C LEU A 300 8.14 -2.77 14.28
N ARG A 301 9.40 -2.44 14.56
CA ARG A 301 10.55 -3.11 13.97
C ARG A 301 11.52 -3.58 15.05
N ILE A 302 11.68 -4.89 15.17
CA ILE A 302 12.65 -5.47 16.10
C ILE A 302 13.98 -5.67 15.36
N THR A 303 15.06 -5.05 15.87
CA THR A 303 16.42 -5.17 15.34
C THR A 303 17.27 -5.94 16.36
N ASP A 304 17.53 -7.22 16.11
CA ASP A 304 18.26 -8.08 17.03
C ASP A 304 19.65 -7.54 17.41
N LYS A 305 19.79 -7.09 18.67
CA LYS A 305 21.03 -7.23 19.47
C LYS A 305 20.80 -7.62 20.93
N MET A 306 19.60 -7.46 21.51
CA MET A 306 19.33 -7.74 22.93
C MET A 306 18.40 -8.93 23.23
N HIS A 307 17.74 -9.52 22.23
CA HIS A 307 16.60 -10.42 22.48
C HIS A 307 16.95 -11.89 22.79
N LYS A 308 18.22 -12.30 22.80
CA LYS A 308 18.58 -13.68 23.21
C LYS A 308 18.32 -13.99 24.69
N SER A 309 18.08 -13.00 25.55
CA SER A 309 17.78 -13.23 26.99
C SER A 309 16.37 -12.82 27.43
N LEU A 310 15.55 -12.23 26.55
CA LEU A 310 14.26 -11.60 26.93
C LEU A 310 13.05 -12.53 26.81
N ASN A 311 13.25 -13.78 26.41
CA ASN A 311 12.16 -14.74 26.19
C ASN A 311 11.62 -15.40 27.47
N ASN A 312 12.19 -15.15 28.65
CA ASN A 312 11.81 -15.88 29.86
C ASN A 312 10.99 -15.08 30.89
N ASP A 313 11.05 -13.75 30.90
CA ASP A 313 10.28 -12.95 31.87
C ASP A 313 9.57 -11.79 31.18
N ASN A 314 8.26 -11.96 30.98
CA ASN A 314 7.31 -11.04 30.36
C ASN A 314 7.05 -9.77 31.19
N THR A 315 8.08 -9.13 31.76
CA THR A 315 7.92 -7.86 32.47
C THR A 315 9.09 -6.91 32.21
N LEU A 316 8.84 -5.86 31.42
CA LEU A 316 9.67 -4.65 31.42
C LEU A 316 8.75 -3.43 31.46
N LYS A 317 9.04 -2.55 32.43
CA LYS A 317 8.29 -1.34 32.76
C LYS A 317 8.37 -0.30 31.63
N PRO A 318 7.33 0.55 31.48
CA PRO A 318 7.27 1.57 30.43
C PRO A 318 8.42 2.57 30.50
N ASN A 319 8.96 2.93 29.33
CA ASN A 319 9.95 3.98 29.16
C ASN A 319 9.26 5.37 29.21
N PRO A 320 9.66 6.30 30.11
CA PRO A 320 8.91 7.53 30.40
C PRO A 320 8.84 8.60 29.30
N ASN A 321 9.49 8.44 28.15
CA ASN A 321 9.46 9.43 27.05
C ASN A 321 8.20 9.38 26.15
N ALA A 322 7.13 8.72 26.56
CA ALA A 322 5.90 8.58 25.76
C ALA A 322 5.12 9.90 25.56
N ALA A 323 5.29 10.88 26.45
CA ALA A 323 4.62 12.18 26.34
C ALA A 323 5.10 13.02 25.15
N ASP A 324 6.38 12.92 24.78
CA ASP A 324 6.96 13.69 23.67
C ASP A 324 6.51 13.17 22.30
N ILE A 325 6.25 11.86 22.18
CA ILE A 325 5.69 11.26 20.95
C ILE A 325 4.24 11.75 20.76
N PHE A 326 3.46 11.86 21.84
CA PHE A 326 2.07 12.30 21.76
C PHE A 326 1.93 13.80 21.47
N ASN A 327 2.80 14.64 22.04
CA ASN A 327 2.80 16.09 21.76
C ASN A 327 3.15 16.42 20.30
N GLN A 328 3.89 15.56 19.59
CA GLN A 328 4.10 15.68 18.14
C GLN A 328 2.89 15.19 17.31
N ILE A 329 2.09 14.27 17.86
CA ILE A 329 0.87 13.73 17.22
C ILE A 329 -0.30 14.72 17.30
N SER A 330 -0.34 15.63 18.28
CA SER A 330 -1.41 16.63 18.45
C SER A 330 -1.29 17.88 17.54
N ILE A 331 -0.36 17.93 16.60
CA ILE A 331 -0.13 19.08 15.68
C ILE A 331 -0.61 18.80 14.23
N ILE A 332 -1.26 17.66 13.96
CA ILE A 332 -1.81 17.34 12.62
C ILE A 332 -3.32 17.26 12.64
#